data_AF-M5BQI2-F1
#
_entry.id   AF-M5BQI2-F1
#
_cell.length_a   1.000
_cell.length_b   1.000
_cell.length_c   1.000
_cell.angle_alpha   90.00
_cell.angle_beta   90.00
_cell.angle_gamma   90.00
#
_symmetry.space_group_name_H-M   'P 1'
#
loop_
_entity.id
_entity.type
_entity.pdbx_description
1 polymer ?
#
loop_
_entity_poly.entity_id
_entity_poly.type
_entity_poly.pdbx_seq_one_letter_code
_entity_poly.pdbx_strand_id
1 'polypeptide(L)'
;MRKQVRTTTNCDDADAKSWLSSPAPSDAGSTGSSKSVRISESDDHMKPGQYAPHAPIRPPKKVLKHVWPEDSLFDDSVPIRAAQLAIEDIFIAFIRAVKHFKCPQRLTFSLEFENVLVLVNAGKNVPFIEQLTKLGALRTALANIPTHGHDQVIDRHQVAVSAVERAILKMRDHQITLYLDFIHQTFICYVETFTFPSELGFSSNMRDASDLPHTRRKMIIIDQFNKLDVLRARLAGAGRYAEGQLKDKLMSIDNAIVQFLQEMAQHCDYLYEIVSFI
;
A
#
# COMPACT_ATOMS: atom_id res chain seq x y z
N MET A 1 5.45 -5.34 -51.06
CA MET A 1 6.43 -6.41 -50.77
C MET A 1 6.36 -6.74 -49.28
N ARG A 2 6.37 -8.05 -48.94
CA ARG A 2 6.30 -8.67 -47.60
C ARG A 2 7.38 -8.11 -46.65
N LYS A 3 7.24 -8.06 -45.32
CA LYS A 3 6.85 -9.13 -44.39
C LYS A 3 6.30 -8.55 -43.06
N GLN A 4 5.18 -9.08 -42.58
CA GLN A 4 4.83 -9.05 -41.16
C GLN A 4 5.46 -10.27 -40.48
N VAL A 5 6.16 -10.03 -39.37
CA VAL A 5 6.55 -11.07 -38.40
C VAL A 5 5.56 -10.95 -37.25
N ARG A 6 4.71 -11.95 -37.10
CA ARG A 6 3.67 -12.03 -36.07
C ARG A 6 4.22 -12.88 -34.93
N THR A 7 4.61 -12.25 -33.84
CA THR A 7 4.86 -12.94 -32.56
C THR A 7 3.58 -12.86 -31.75
N THR A 8 2.84 -13.96 -31.72
CA THR A 8 1.68 -14.18 -30.86
C THR A 8 2.17 -14.59 -29.48
N THR A 9 1.94 -13.77 -28.46
CA THR A 9 1.99 -14.20 -27.06
C THR A 9 0.58 -14.10 -26.49
N ASN A 10 0.00 -15.28 -26.25
CA ASN A 10 -1.33 -15.47 -25.65
C ASN A 10 -1.38 -14.89 -24.24
N CYS A 11 -2.47 -14.20 -23.93
CA CYS A 11 -2.81 -13.71 -22.60
C CYS A 11 -4.00 -14.52 -22.08
N ASP A 12 -3.74 -15.69 -21.51
CA ASP A 12 -4.72 -16.47 -20.74
C ASP A 12 -4.06 -16.94 -19.44
N ASP A 13 -4.55 -16.44 -18.31
CA ASP A 13 -4.77 -17.22 -17.07
C ASP A 13 -5.35 -16.31 -15.98
N ALA A 14 -6.67 -16.24 -15.93
CA ALA A 14 -7.44 -15.82 -14.78
C ALA A 14 -8.19 -17.07 -14.27
N ASP A 15 -7.57 -17.79 -13.33
CA ASP A 15 -8.18 -18.95 -12.70
C ASP A 15 -8.67 -18.58 -11.30
N ALA A 16 -9.97 -18.38 -11.19
CA ALA A 16 -10.71 -18.19 -9.95
C ALA A 16 -11.20 -19.56 -9.47
N LYS A 17 -10.74 -20.03 -8.30
CA LYS A 17 -11.41 -21.12 -7.57
C LYS A 17 -11.56 -20.81 -6.08
N SER A 18 -12.83 -20.81 -5.68
CA SER A 18 -13.38 -20.69 -4.34
C SER A 18 -12.97 -21.85 -3.43
N TRP A 19 -12.73 -21.61 -2.14
CA TRP A 19 -13.09 -22.57 -1.08
C TRP A 19 -13.45 -21.82 0.21
N LEU A 20 -14.71 -22.00 0.64
CA LEU A 20 -15.18 -21.80 2.01
C LEU A 20 -14.84 -23.05 2.84
N SER A 21 -14.34 -22.86 4.07
CA SER A 21 -14.86 -23.48 5.31
C SER A 21 -13.80 -23.45 6.42
N SER A 22 -14.15 -22.84 7.57
CA SER A 22 -13.55 -23.13 8.88
C SER A 22 -14.17 -24.40 9.46
N PRO A 23 -13.53 -25.06 10.45
CA PRO A 23 -13.84 -24.75 11.85
C PRO A 23 -12.64 -24.81 12.83
N ALA A 24 -12.85 -24.23 14.02
CA ALA A 24 -11.98 -24.27 15.19
C ALA A 24 -11.92 -25.67 15.86
N PRO A 25 -10.97 -25.87 16.78
CA PRO A 25 -11.40 -26.09 18.17
C PRO A 25 -10.56 -25.36 19.23
N SER A 26 -11.16 -25.26 20.42
CA SER A 26 -10.70 -24.70 21.68
C SER A 26 -9.68 -25.60 22.42
N ASP A 27 -8.80 -24.99 23.23
CA ASP A 27 -8.81 -25.07 24.70
C ASP A 27 -7.43 -24.96 25.38
N ALA A 28 -7.48 -24.26 26.53
CA ALA A 28 -6.74 -24.45 27.79
C ALA A 28 -5.21 -24.32 27.85
N GLY A 29 -4.73 -23.55 28.85
CA GLY A 29 -3.37 -23.73 29.39
C GLY A 29 -2.72 -22.54 30.07
N SER A 30 -3.38 -21.96 31.09
CA SER A 30 -2.73 -21.04 32.04
C SER A 30 -1.80 -21.81 32.98
N THR A 31 -0.54 -21.38 33.15
CA THR A 31 0.26 -21.67 34.35
C THR A 31 1.28 -20.57 34.60
N GLY A 32 1.13 -19.90 35.75
CA GLY A 32 2.13 -19.00 36.31
C GLY A 32 3.30 -19.74 36.93
N SER A 33 4.43 -19.07 37.03
CA SER A 33 5.59 -19.57 37.78
C SER A 33 6.28 -18.40 38.49
N SER A 34 5.85 -18.15 39.73
CA SER A 34 6.53 -17.28 40.69
C SER A 34 7.80 -17.97 41.22
N LYS A 35 8.96 -17.35 41.02
CA LYS A 35 10.21 -17.76 41.70
C LYS A 35 10.33 -17.00 43.01
N SER A 36 10.20 -17.73 44.12
CA SER A 36 10.52 -17.31 45.48
C SER A 36 12.03 -17.49 45.73
N VAL A 37 12.65 -16.48 46.34
CA VAL A 37 14.05 -16.51 46.79
C VAL A 37 14.04 -16.65 48.32
N ARG A 38 14.72 -17.68 48.81
CA ARG A 38 14.88 -18.03 50.22
C ARG A 38 15.89 -17.10 50.88
N ILE A 39 15.51 -16.52 52.01
CA ILE A 39 16.41 -15.82 52.93
C ILE A 39 16.89 -16.87 53.94
N SER A 40 18.19 -17.15 53.96
CA SER A 40 18.81 -17.96 55.01
C SER A 40 19.03 -17.08 56.25
N GLU A 41 18.33 -17.45 57.30
CA GLU A 41 18.44 -16.95 58.66
C GLU A 41 19.62 -17.66 59.34
N SER A 42 20.66 -16.91 59.73
CA SER A 42 21.72 -17.42 60.60
C SER A 42 21.50 -16.85 61.99
N ASP A 43 21.03 -17.74 62.85
CA ASP A 43 20.77 -17.60 64.27
C ASP A 43 22.09 -17.64 65.05
N ASP A 44 22.44 -16.55 65.72
CA ASP A 44 23.45 -16.55 66.78
C ASP A 44 22.85 -15.88 68.03
N HIS A 45 22.32 -16.74 68.89
CA HIS A 45 21.87 -16.43 70.24
C HIS A 45 23.03 -15.94 71.13
N MET A 46 22.90 -14.74 71.71
CA MET A 46 23.64 -14.34 72.92
C MET A 46 22.71 -13.61 73.90
N LYS A 47 22.72 -14.08 75.16
CA LYS A 47 21.87 -13.66 76.29
C LYS A 47 22.25 -12.28 76.85
N PRO A 48 21.33 -11.58 77.57
CA PRO A 48 21.58 -10.27 78.14
C PRO A 48 22.32 -10.36 79.48
N GLY A 49 23.29 -9.47 79.68
CA GLY A 49 23.80 -9.08 81.00
C GLY A 49 25.15 -9.68 81.37
N GLN A 50 26.21 -8.90 81.13
CA GLN A 50 27.42 -8.86 81.96
C GLN A 50 28.26 -7.64 81.57
N TYR A 51 28.31 -6.65 82.47
CA TYR A 51 29.20 -5.50 82.37
C TYR A 51 30.61 -5.89 82.83
N ALA A 52 31.63 -5.50 82.08
CA ALA A 52 32.99 -5.33 82.60
C ALA A 52 33.59 -4.01 82.06
N PRO A 53 34.26 -3.21 82.91
CA PRO A 53 34.67 -1.85 82.62
C PRO A 53 36.04 -1.79 81.91
N HIS A 54 36.27 -0.67 81.22
CA HIS A 54 37.52 -0.23 80.57
C HIS A 54 37.76 -0.71 79.13
N ALA A 55 37.24 0.07 78.17
CA ALA A 55 37.83 0.19 76.85
C ALA A 55 37.92 1.69 76.46
N PRO A 56 39.00 2.12 75.76
CA PRO A 56 39.29 3.54 75.55
C PRO A 56 38.30 4.20 74.58
N ILE A 57 37.88 5.41 74.93
CA ILE A 57 37.01 6.29 74.14
C ILE A 57 37.66 6.53 72.76
N ARG A 58 37.06 5.97 71.70
CA ARG A 58 37.38 6.33 70.32
C ARG A 58 36.62 7.60 69.93
N PRO A 59 37.24 8.54 69.18
CA PRO A 59 36.56 9.76 68.73
C PRO A 59 35.40 9.42 67.78
N PRO A 60 34.33 10.25 67.75
CA PRO A 60 33.13 9.94 66.98
C PRO A 60 33.45 9.90 65.49
N LYS A 61 33.11 8.76 64.85
CA LYS A 61 33.17 8.59 63.40
C LYS A 61 32.28 9.66 62.74
N LYS A 62 32.86 10.38 61.77
CA LYS A 62 32.12 11.29 60.89
C LYS A 62 31.01 10.48 60.21
N VAL A 63 29.77 10.85 60.48
CA VAL A 63 28.59 10.35 59.78
C VAL A 63 28.73 10.75 58.32
N LEU A 64 29.03 9.79 57.45
CA LEU A 64 28.85 9.93 56.01
C LEU A 64 27.35 10.17 55.79
N LYS A 65 26.98 11.43 55.57
CA LYS A 65 25.72 11.74 54.91
C LYS A 65 25.82 11.14 53.52
N HIS A 66 25.27 9.93 53.35
CA HIS A 66 24.87 9.45 52.03
C HIS A 66 23.78 10.41 51.56
N VAL A 67 24.20 11.48 50.89
CA VAL A 67 23.35 12.21 49.97
C VAL A 67 23.05 11.19 48.88
N TRP A 68 21.88 10.57 48.98
CA TRP A 68 21.24 10.00 47.81
C TRP A 68 21.07 11.19 46.85
N PRO A 69 21.61 11.15 45.62
CA PRO A 69 21.08 12.03 44.60
C PRO A 69 19.60 11.67 44.52
N GLU A 70 18.73 12.58 44.92
CA GLU A 70 17.37 12.53 44.42
C GLU A 70 17.52 12.68 42.91
N ASP A 71 17.49 11.55 42.20
CA ASP A 71 17.26 11.54 40.76
C ASP A 71 15.96 12.30 40.56
N SER A 72 16.09 13.55 40.16
CA SER A 72 14.97 14.46 39.95
C SER A 72 14.04 13.81 38.93
N LEU A 73 12.90 13.35 39.42
CA LEU A 73 11.81 12.77 38.63
C LEU A 73 11.19 13.82 37.66
N PHE A 74 11.64 15.07 37.76
CA PHE A 74 11.30 16.23 36.95
C PHE A 74 12.51 16.77 36.17
N ASP A 75 13.43 15.90 35.76
CA ASP A 75 14.42 16.27 34.75
C ASP A 75 13.70 16.45 33.41
N ASP A 76 13.51 17.71 33.01
CA ASP A 76 12.94 18.14 31.73
C ASP A 76 13.65 17.48 30.52
N SER A 77 14.84 16.92 30.71
CA SER A 77 15.58 16.18 29.69
C SER A 77 15.03 14.77 29.43
N VAL A 78 14.29 14.15 30.35
CA VAL A 78 13.80 12.77 30.23
C VAL A 78 12.81 12.59 29.07
N PRO A 79 11.76 13.43 28.92
CA PRO A 79 10.83 13.35 27.79
C PRO A 79 11.53 13.64 26.45
N ILE A 80 12.46 14.60 26.43
CA ILE A 80 13.23 14.96 25.23
C ILE A 80 14.07 13.76 24.78
N ARG A 81 14.79 13.11 25.70
CA ARG A 81 15.60 11.92 25.40
C ARG A 81 14.75 10.75 24.93
N ALA A 82 13.58 10.53 25.55
CA ALA A 82 12.65 9.48 25.14
C ALA A 82 12.15 9.71 23.70
N ALA A 83 11.79 10.96 23.34
CA ALA A 83 11.39 11.30 21.98
C ALA A 83 12.52 11.09 20.96
N GLN A 84 13.75 11.46 21.30
CA GLN A 84 14.92 11.24 20.43
C GLN A 84 15.16 9.74 20.16
N LEU A 85 15.10 8.91 21.21
CA LEU A 85 15.26 7.46 21.07
C LEU A 85 14.14 6.84 20.22
N ALA A 86 12.90 7.28 20.43
CA ALA A 86 11.77 6.79 19.62
C ALA A 86 11.91 7.14 18.14
N ILE A 87 12.41 8.35 17.81
CA ILE A 87 12.70 8.74 16.42
C ILE A 87 13.83 7.88 15.84
N GLU A 88 14.88 7.61 16.61
CA GLU A 88 16.00 6.77 16.19
C GLU A 88 15.57 5.32 15.91
N ASP A 89 14.75 4.73 16.78
CA ASP A 89 14.16 3.41 16.58
C ASP A 89 13.34 3.34 15.28
N ILE A 90 12.55 4.38 14.99
CA ILE A 90 11.81 4.50 13.73
C ILE A 90 12.76 4.60 12.54
N PHE A 91 13.84 5.39 12.62
CA PHE A 91 14.82 5.47 11.54
C PHE A 91 15.46 4.12 11.26
N ILE A 92 15.83 3.36 12.30
CA ILE A 92 16.38 2.01 12.15
C ILE A 92 15.35 1.09 11.48
N ALA A 93 14.10 1.13 11.92
CA ALA A 93 13.01 0.35 11.32
C ALA A 93 12.76 0.75 9.85
N PHE A 94 12.80 2.05 9.54
CA PHE A 94 12.69 2.57 8.19
C PHE A 94 13.82 2.08 7.29
N ILE A 95 15.08 2.21 7.73
CA ILE A 95 16.25 1.72 6.98
C ILE A 95 16.11 0.22 6.72
N ARG A 96 15.70 -0.57 7.73
CA ARG A 96 15.48 -2.01 7.57
C ARG A 96 14.38 -2.31 6.55
N ALA A 97 13.28 -1.54 6.57
CA ALA A 97 12.18 -1.69 5.63
C ALA A 97 12.60 -1.37 4.19
N VAL A 98 13.40 -0.32 3.95
CA VAL A 98 13.75 0.10 2.58
C VAL A 98 14.97 -0.61 2.01
N LYS A 99 15.95 -1.00 2.84
CA LYS A 99 17.26 -1.52 2.39
C LYS A 99 17.15 -2.79 1.55
N HIS A 100 16.22 -3.67 1.89
CA HIS A 100 16.07 -4.98 1.24
C HIS A 100 14.82 -5.09 0.36
N PHE A 101 13.96 -4.07 0.39
CA PHE A 101 12.74 -4.09 -0.39
C PHE A 101 13.04 -3.80 -1.86
N LYS A 102 12.67 -4.75 -2.71
CA LYS A 102 12.65 -4.57 -4.16
C LYS A 102 11.21 -4.36 -4.59
N CYS A 103 10.94 -3.22 -5.20
CA CYS A 103 9.62 -2.95 -5.73
C CYS A 103 9.30 -3.97 -6.85
N PRO A 104 8.15 -4.67 -6.80
CA PRO A 104 7.77 -5.61 -7.85
C PRO A 104 7.69 -4.92 -9.21
N GLN A 105 8.16 -5.61 -10.26
CA GLN A 105 8.06 -5.12 -11.64
C GLN A 105 6.65 -5.25 -12.21
N ARG A 106 5.80 -6.06 -11.59
CA ARG A 106 4.43 -6.31 -12.01
C ARG A 106 3.53 -6.38 -10.79
N LEU A 107 2.39 -5.72 -10.89
CA LEU A 107 1.28 -5.81 -9.95
C LEU A 107 0.06 -6.33 -10.70
N THR A 108 -0.82 -7.03 -9.99
CA THR A 108 -2.08 -7.50 -10.52
C THR A 108 -3.16 -6.46 -10.23
N PHE A 109 -3.72 -5.88 -11.28
CA PHE A 109 -4.79 -4.89 -11.21
C PHE A 109 -6.12 -5.53 -11.61
N SER A 110 -7.22 -4.92 -11.17
CA SER A 110 -8.57 -5.25 -11.60
C SER A 110 -9.28 -3.98 -12.05
N LEU A 111 -10.03 -4.08 -13.14
CA LEU A 111 -10.91 -3.00 -13.61
C LEU A 111 -12.17 -2.87 -12.75
N GLU A 112 -12.44 -3.79 -11.82
CA GLU A 112 -13.63 -3.76 -10.95
C GLU A 112 -13.55 -2.64 -9.91
N PHE A 113 -12.35 -2.27 -9.48
CA PHE A 113 -12.16 -1.21 -8.48
C PHE A 113 -12.18 0.18 -9.12
N GLU A 114 -12.94 1.10 -8.52
CA GLU A 114 -12.93 2.50 -8.93
C GLU A 114 -11.62 3.20 -8.57
N ASN A 115 -11.06 2.87 -7.40
CA ASN A 115 -9.81 3.44 -6.95
C ASN A 115 -8.61 2.63 -7.48
N VAL A 116 -7.82 3.26 -8.34
CA VAL A 116 -6.63 2.69 -8.99
C VAL A 116 -5.53 2.29 -7.99
N LEU A 117 -5.56 2.84 -6.78
CA LEU A 117 -4.61 2.52 -5.72
C LEU A 117 -4.97 1.24 -4.95
N VAL A 118 -6.17 0.69 -5.15
CA VAL A 118 -6.61 -0.54 -4.48
C VAL A 118 -6.03 -1.74 -5.21
N LEU A 119 -5.27 -2.55 -4.48
CA LEU A 119 -4.73 -3.82 -4.95
C LEU A 119 -5.41 -4.95 -4.21
N VAL A 120 -5.74 -6.03 -4.94
CA VAL A 120 -6.17 -7.28 -4.31
C VAL A 120 -4.99 -7.84 -3.53
N ASN A 121 -5.22 -8.21 -2.27
CA ASN A 121 -4.21 -8.84 -1.41
C ASN A 121 -4.00 -10.31 -1.79
N ALA A 122 -3.42 -10.54 -2.97
CA ALA A 122 -3.17 -11.86 -3.50
C ALA A 122 -1.89 -11.88 -4.35
N GLY A 123 -1.20 -13.03 -4.35
CA GLY A 123 -0.07 -13.33 -5.21
C GLY A 123 1.02 -12.24 -5.22
N LYS A 124 1.25 -11.63 -6.38
CA LYS A 124 2.34 -10.68 -6.62
C LYS A 124 2.18 -9.34 -5.90
N ASN A 125 0.97 -9.02 -5.44
CA ASN A 125 0.69 -7.75 -4.75
C ASN A 125 1.09 -7.80 -3.27
N VAL A 126 1.11 -8.98 -2.65
CA VAL A 126 1.38 -9.18 -1.21
C VAL A 126 2.63 -8.44 -0.74
N PRO A 127 3.84 -8.64 -1.32
CA PRO A 127 5.04 -7.96 -0.83
C PRO A 127 4.95 -6.43 -0.95
N PHE A 128 4.27 -5.91 -1.97
CA PHE A 128 4.09 -4.47 -2.15
C PHE A 128 3.13 -3.89 -1.10
N ILE A 129 2.01 -4.56 -0.85
CA ILE A 129 1.01 -4.17 0.17
C ILE A 129 1.61 -4.24 1.56
N GLU A 130 2.35 -5.31 1.89
CA GLU A 130 3.03 -5.44 3.18
C GLU A 130 4.02 -4.30 3.41
N GLN A 131 4.77 -3.91 2.37
CA GLN A 131 5.72 -2.81 2.47
C GLN A 131 5.02 -1.46 2.67
N LEU A 132 3.96 -1.17 1.91
CA LEU A 132 3.15 0.04 2.12
C LEU A 132 2.57 0.08 3.54
N THR A 133 2.11 -1.07 4.04
CA THR A 133 1.58 -1.21 5.41
C THR A 133 2.66 -0.91 6.45
N LYS A 134 3.88 -1.45 6.28
CA LYS A 134 5.03 -1.16 7.16
C LYS A 134 5.37 0.33 7.16
N LEU A 135 5.46 0.97 5.99
CA LEU A 135 5.73 2.41 5.90
C LEU A 135 4.60 3.25 6.51
N GLY A 136 3.34 2.84 6.31
CA GLY A 136 2.18 3.47 6.94
C GLY A 136 2.23 3.39 8.47
N ALA A 137 2.60 2.24 9.02
CA ALA A 137 2.78 2.08 10.47
C ALA A 137 3.90 2.99 11.01
N LEU A 138 5.01 3.14 10.29
CA LEU A 138 6.08 4.08 10.67
C LEU A 138 5.62 5.54 10.63
N ARG A 139 4.84 5.93 9.62
CA ARG A 139 4.22 7.26 9.54
C ARG A 139 3.33 7.52 10.76
N THR A 140 2.46 6.58 11.11
CA THR A 140 1.59 6.69 12.28
C THR A 140 2.40 6.77 13.57
N ALA A 141 3.44 5.94 13.71
CA ALA A 141 4.33 5.98 14.87
C ALA A 141 5.01 7.34 15.01
N LEU A 142 5.52 7.94 13.92
CA LEU A 142 6.09 9.29 13.93
C LEU A 142 5.08 10.35 14.36
N ALA A 143 3.85 10.28 13.87
CA ALA A 143 2.81 11.24 14.22
C ALA A 143 2.47 11.24 15.73
N ASN A 144 2.72 10.13 16.42
CA ASN A 144 2.45 9.96 17.83
C ASN A 144 3.62 10.38 18.75
N ILE A 145 4.80 10.70 18.19
CA ILE A 145 5.94 11.13 19.01
C ILE A 145 5.80 12.62 19.37
N PRO A 146 5.69 12.97 20.66
CA PRO A 146 5.69 14.36 21.08
C PRO A 146 7.09 14.97 20.91
N THR A 147 7.15 16.17 20.30
CA THR A 147 8.41 16.90 20.12
C THR A 147 8.77 17.81 21.29
N HIS A 148 7.82 18.04 22.20
CA HIS A 148 7.96 18.89 23.41
C HIS A 148 8.47 20.32 23.13
N GLY A 149 8.28 20.84 21.92
CA GLY A 149 8.76 22.17 21.55
C GLY A 149 10.29 22.30 21.47
N HIS A 150 11.03 21.19 21.47
CA HIS A 150 12.48 21.21 21.44
C HIS A 150 13.01 21.15 20.00
N ASP A 151 13.69 22.20 19.55
CA ASP A 151 14.13 22.39 18.16
C ASP A 151 14.84 21.16 17.58
N GLN A 152 15.84 20.60 18.29
CA GLN A 152 16.57 19.43 17.78
C GLN A 152 15.67 18.17 17.58
N VAL A 153 14.62 18.02 18.39
CA VAL A 153 13.67 16.90 18.26
C VAL A 153 12.73 17.17 17.10
N ILE A 154 12.28 18.41 16.95
CA ILE A 154 11.46 18.87 15.83
C ILE A 154 12.20 18.62 14.51
N ASP A 155 13.46 19.03 14.40
CA ASP A 155 14.25 18.86 13.18
C ASP A 155 14.39 17.38 12.80
N ARG A 156 14.76 16.53 13.76
CA ARG A 156 14.89 15.07 13.51
C ARG A 156 13.56 14.43 13.15
N HIS A 157 12.48 14.84 13.81
CA HIS A 157 11.13 14.38 13.53
C HIS A 157 10.72 14.72 12.10
N GLN A 158 10.93 15.97 11.68
CA GLN A 158 10.61 16.42 10.32
C GLN A 158 11.44 15.69 9.26
N VAL A 159 12.72 15.43 9.52
CA VAL A 159 13.56 14.63 8.61
C VAL A 159 13.01 13.20 8.49
N ALA A 160 12.61 12.57 9.60
CA ALA A 160 12.05 11.22 9.61
C ALA A 160 10.72 11.16 8.85
N VAL A 161 9.81 12.09 9.14
CA VAL A 161 8.52 12.22 8.45
C VAL A 161 8.74 12.39 6.95
N SER A 162 9.61 13.31 6.56
CA SER A 162 9.93 13.56 5.15
C SER A 162 10.51 12.33 4.46
N ALA A 163 11.36 11.55 5.14
CA ALA A 163 11.93 10.33 4.59
C ALA A 163 10.86 9.24 4.35
N VAL A 164 9.98 9.02 5.33
CA VAL A 164 8.89 8.03 5.23
C VAL A 164 7.88 8.46 4.16
N GLU A 165 7.45 9.72 4.16
CA GLU A 165 6.50 10.24 3.16
C GLU A 165 7.07 10.11 1.73
N ARG A 166 8.34 10.47 1.53
CA ARG A 166 8.99 10.29 0.22
C ARG A 166 9.04 8.84 -0.22
N ALA A 167 9.25 7.89 0.70
CA ALA A 167 9.24 6.47 0.35
C ALA A 167 7.83 5.99 -0.05
N ILE A 168 6.80 6.42 0.68
CA ILE A 168 5.40 6.12 0.36
C ILE A 168 5.03 6.71 -1.01
N LEU A 169 5.41 7.97 -1.26
CA LEU A 169 5.13 8.64 -2.54
C LEU A 169 5.79 7.88 -3.71
N LYS A 170 7.08 7.53 -3.60
CA LYS A 170 7.78 6.74 -4.62
C LYS A 170 7.10 5.41 -4.91
N MET A 171 6.59 4.72 -3.88
CA MET A 171 5.84 3.48 -4.08
C MET A 171 4.51 3.72 -4.79
N ARG A 172 3.80 4.80 -4.48
CA ARG A 172 2.56 5.18 -5.17
C ARG A 172 2.81 5.53 -6.63
N ASP A 173 3.84 6.33 -6.92
CA ASP A 173 4.21 6.68 -8.30
C ASP A 173 4.55 5.43 -9.11
N HIS A 174 5.26 4.48 -8.49
CA HIS A 174 5.55 3.19 -9.11
C HIS A 174 4.28 2.38 -9.41
N GLN A 175 3.35 2.32 -8.45
CA GLN A 175 2.06 1.65 -8.64
C GLN A 175 1.25 2.27 -9.78
N ILE A 176 1.14 3.60 -9.83
CA ILE A 176 0.41 4.32 -10.89
C ILE A 176 1.09 4.08 -12.23
N THR A 177 2.42 4.09 -12.29
CA THR A 177 3.18 3.77 -13.51
C THR A 177 2.79 2.41 -14.07
N LEU A 178 2.80 1.37 -13.21
CA LEU A 178 2.41 0.02 -13.59
C LEU A 178 0.93 -0.09 -13.96
N TYR A 179 0.07 0.69 -13.31
CA TYR A 179 -1.36 0.74 -13.63
C TYR A 179 -1.60 1.32 -15.04
N LEU A 180 -0.91 2.42 -15.39
CA LEU A 180 -0.99 2.99 -16.74
C LEU A 180 -0.47 2.01 -17.80
N ASP A 181 0.57 1.24 -17.49
CA ASP A 181 1.02 0.16 -18.38
C ASP A 181 -0.05 -0.92 -18.54
N PHE A 182 -0.70 -1.33 -17.45
CA PHE A 182 -1.81 -2.29 -17.50
C PHE A 182 -2.97 -1.78 -18.36
N ILE A 183 -3.40 -0.52 -18.19
CA ILE A 183 -4.48 0.07 -19.00
C ILE A 183 -4.07 0.13 -20.47
N HIS A 184 -2.84 0.57 -20.77
CA HIS A 184 -2.35 0.66 -22.13
C HIS A 184 -2.31 -0.73 -22.81
N GLN A 185 -1.82 -1.75 -22.13
CA GLN A 185 -1.81 -3.12 -22.65
C GLN A 185 -3.23 -3.66 -22.85
N THR A 186 -4.14 -3.38 -21.91
CA THR A 186 -5.55 -3.78 -22.03
C THR A 186 -6.21 -3.12 -23.24
N PHE A 187 -5.94 -1.83 -23.47
CA PHE A 187 -6.41 -1.10 -24.65
C PHE A 187 -5.88 -1.74 -25.94
N ILE A 188 -4.58 -2.03 -26.03
CA ILE A 188 -3.99 -2.70 -27.20
C ILE A 188 -4.70 -4.03 -27.46
N CYS A 189 -4.90 -4.86 -26.43
CA CYS A 189 -5.61 -6.13 -26.58
C CYS A 189 -7.05 -5.93 -27.08
N TYR A 190 -7.78 -4.93 -26.57
CA TYR A 190 -9.12 -4.61 -27.05
C TYR A 190 -9.14 -4.18 -28.51
N VAL A 191 -8.19 -3.35 -28.94
CA VAL A 191 -8.09 -2.91 -30.35
C VAL A 191 -7.68 -4.06 -31.26
N GLU A 192 -6.67 -4.86 -30.90
CA GLU A 192 -6.17 -5.96 -31.73
C GLU A 192 -7.19 -7.09 -31.90
N THR A 193 -8.02 -7.33 -30.89
CA THR A 193 -9.08 -8.35 -30.96
C THR A 193 -10.36 -7.86 -31.64
N PHE A 194 -10.49 -6.55 -31.83
CA PHE A 194 -11.66 -5.96 -32.45
C PHE A 194 -11.54 -5.98 -33.98
N THR A 195 -12.61 -6.41 -34.65
CA THR A 195 -12.72 -6.34 -36.10
C THR A 195 -13.97 -5.56 -36.45
N PHE A 196 -13.79 -4.52 -37.27
CA PHE A 196 -14.90 -3.74 -37.80
C PHE A 196 -15.87 -4.64 -38.58
N PRO A 197 -17.16 -4.68 -38.22
CA PRO A 197 -18.13 -5.41 -39.02
C PRO A 197 -18.28 -4.72 -40.37
N SER A 198 -18.35 -5.50 -41.45
CA SER A 198 -18.55 -4.99 -42.81
C SER A 198 -19.98 -4.52 -43.08
N GLU A 199 -20.94 -4.89 -42.22
CA GLU A 199 -22.36 -4.59 -42.34
C GLU A 199 -23.00 -4.58 -40.95
N LEU A 200 -23.86 -3.60 -40.69
CA LEU A 200 -24.62 -3.47 -39.45
C LEU A 200 -25.92 -4.29 -39.44
N GLY A 201 -25.93 -5.49 -40.05
CA GLY A 201 -27.04 -6.45 -39.93
C GLY A 201 -28.44 -5.85 -40.11
N PHE A 202 -28.59 -4.92 -41.06
CA PHE A 202 -29.86 -4.31 -41.40
C PHE A 202 -30.71 -5.36 -42.14
N SER A 203 -31.85 -5.72 -41.58
CA SER A 203 -32.82 -6.57 -42.28
C SER A 203 -33.50 -5.74 -43.36
N SER A 204 -33.45 -6.20 -44.61
CA SER A 204 -34.13 -5.58 -45.77
C SER A 204 -35.65 -5.49 -45.65
N ASN A 205 -36.24 -6.06 -44.59
CA ASN A 205 -37.68 -6.21 -44.43
C ASN A 205 -38.26 -5.37 -43.27
N MET A 206 -37.46 -4.50 -42.64
CA MET A 206 -37.93 -3.72 -41.48
C MET A 206 -38.52 -2.38 -41.93
N ARG A 207 -39.81 -2.22 -41.63
CA ARG A 207 -40.63 -1.07 -42.05
C ARG A 207 -40.44 0.16 -41.14
N ASP A 208 -39.76 0.00 -40.01
CA ASP A 208 -39.41 1.07 -39.06
C ASP A 208 -37.97 0.93 -38.55
N ALA A 209 -37.22 2.04 -38.55
CA ALA A 209 -35.85 2.12 -38.04
C ALA A 209 -35.74 1.85 -36.52
N SER A 210 -36.87 1.91 -35.81
CA SER A 210 -37.00 1.71 -34.37
C SER A 210 -37.02 0.23 -33.94
N ASP A 211 -37.33 -0.70 -34.85
CA ASP A 211 -37.46 -2.14 -34.58
C ASP A 211 -36.17 -2.93 -34.84
N LEU A 212 -35.05 -2.23 -34.97
CA LEU A 212 -33.77 -2.83 -35.31
C LEU A 212 -33.34 -3.78 -34.19
N PRO A 213 -33.38 -5.12 -34.38
CA PRO A 213 -33.06 -6.05 -33.32
C PRO A 213 -31.63 -5.79 -32.88
N HIS A 214 -31.31 -6.13 -31.64
CA HIS A 214 -29.94 -6.29 -31.17
C HIS A 214 -29.24 -7.39 -32.00
N THR A 215 -28.91 -7.09 -33.26
CA THR A 215 -28.21 -8.02 -34.13
C THR A 215 -26.86 -8.27 -33.50
N ARG A 216 -26.41 -9.53 -33.50
CA ARG A 216 -25.10 -9.93 -32.93
C ARG A 216 -23.94 -9.00 -33.34
N ARG A 217 -24.00 -8.44 -34.55
CA ARG A 217 -23.00 -7.49 -35.08
C ARG A 217 -23.04 -6.11 -34.39
N LYS A 218 -24.22 -5.58 -34.06
CA LYS A 218 -24.37 -4.35 -33.26
C LYS A 218 -23.86 -4.53 -31.83
N MET A 219 -24.09 -5.72 -31.26
CA MET A 219 -23.60 -6.06 -29.92
C MET A 219 -22.07 -6.02 -29.83
N ILE A 220 -21.35 -6.42 -30.89
CA ILE A 220 -19.88 -6.35 -30.92
C ILE A 220 -19.38 -4.91 -30.81
N ILE A 221 -20.00 -3.97 -31.52
CA ILE A 221 -19.65 -2.55 -31.46
C ILE A 221 -19.98 -1.98 -30.07
N ILE A 222 -21.18 -2.23 -29.56
CA ILE A 222 -21.62 -1.73 -28.25
C ILE A 222 -20.74 -2.28 -27.12
N ASP A 223 -20.42 -3.58 -27.14
CA ASP A 223 -19.50 -4.20 -26.17
C ASP A 223 -18.12 -3.52 -26.21
N GLN A 224 -17.61 -3.24 -27.41
CA GLN A 224 -16.32 -2.56 -27.56
C GLN A 224 -16.37 -1.11 -27.04
N PHE A 225 -17.43 -0.34 -27.31
CA PHE A 225 -17.62 0.99 -26.73
C PHE A 225 -17.61 0.93 -25.20
N ASN A 226 -18.39 0.02 -24.61
CA ASN A 226 -18.46 -0.14 -23.16
C ASN A 226 -17.09 -0.47 -22.55
N LYS A 227 -16.32 -1.37 -23.18
CA LYS A 227 -14.95 -1.70 -22.76
C LYS A 227 -14.02 -0.49 -22.74
N LEU A 228 -14.07 0.33 -23.78
CA LEU A 228 -13.23 1.53 -23.91
C LEU A 228 -13.67 2.62 -22.93
N ASP A 229 -14.97 2.81 -22.73
CA ASP A 229 -15.51 3.76 -21.75
C ASP A 229 -15.09 3.40 -20.32
N VAL A 230 -15.08 2.11 -19.98
CA VAL A 230 -14.51 1.64 -18.70
C VAL A 230 -13.04 2.06 -18.58
N LEU A 231 -12.21 1.83 -19.61
CA LEU A 231 -10.81 2.24 -19.57
C LEU A 231 -10.66 3.76 -19.40
N ARG A 232 -11.49 4.57 -20.06
CA ARG A 232 -11.46 6.04 -19.90
C ARG A 232 -11.85 6.48 -18.50
N ALA A 233 -12.92 5.91 -17.93
CA ALA A 233 -13.31 6.20 -16.55
C ALA A 233 -12.18 5.84 -15.57
N ARG A 234 -11.48 4.74 -15.84
CA ARG A 234 -10.31 4.31 -15.06
C ARG A 234 -9.10 5.23 -15.22
N LEU A 235 -8.84 5.77 -16.40
CA LEU A 235 -7.80 6.79 -16.62
C LEU A 235 -8.13 8.10 -15.89
N ALA A 236 -9.39 8.55 -15.96
CA ALA A 236 -9.83 9.74 -15.23
C ALA A 236 -9.62 9.61 -13.71
N GLY A 237 -9.86 8.42 -13.16
CA GLY A 237 -9.53 8.09 -11.76
C GLY A 237 -8.03 8.17 -11.45
N ALA A 238 -7.17 7.66 -12.34
CA ALA A 238 -5.72 7.76 -12.21
C ALA A 238 -5.20 9.20 -12.29
N GLY A 239 -5.88 10.06 -13.05
CA GLY A 239 -5.53 11.47 -13.22
C GLY A 239 -5.51 12.28 -11.92
N ARG A 240 -6.19 11.80 -10.87
CA ARG A 240 -6.17 12.42 -9.53
C ARG A 240 -4.81 12.33 -8.84
N TYR A 241 -3.94 11.43 -9.29
CA TYR A 241 -2.65 11.15 -8.66
C TYR A 241 -1.47 11.39 -9.61
N ALA A 242 -1.72 11.64 -10.90
CA ALA A 242 -0.69 11.73 -11.91
C ALA A 242 -0.11 13.16 -11.99
N GLU A 243 1.19 13.28 -11.77
CA GLU A 243 1.96 14.52 -11.93
C GLU A 243 3.10 14.32 -12.93
N GLY A 244 3.55 15.42 -13.57
CA GLY A 244 4.67 15.42 -14.52
C GLY A 244 4.53 14.36 -15.61
N GLN A 245 5.54 13.49 -15.74
CA GLN A 245 5.59 12.46 -16.78
C GLN A 245 4.43 11.44 -16.70
N LEU A 246 3.88 11.18 -15.50
CA LEU A 246 2.72 10.29 -15.37
C LEU A 246 1.48 10.90 -16.03
N LYS A 247 1.33 12.22 -15.92
CA LYS A 247 0.23 12.97 -16.54
C LYS A 247 0.36 12.93 -18.06
N ASP A 248 1.57 13.11 -18.60
CA ASP A 248 1.81 13.04 -20.04
C ASP A 248 1.48 11.64 -20.60
N LYS A 249 1.91 10.59 -19.89
CA LYS A 249 1.59 9.20 -20.25
C LYS A 249 0.07 8.94 -20.22
N LEU A 250 -0.62 9.42 -19.18
CA LEU A 250 -2.07 9.31 -19.07
C LEU A 250 -2.78 9.99 -20.25
N MET A 251 -2.40 11.23 -20.57
CA MET A 251 -2.97 11.96 -21.70
C MET A 251 -2.71 11.26 -23.03
N SER A 252 -1.51 10.69 -23.21
CA SER A 252 -1.19 9.91 -24.40
C SER A 252 -2.11 8.69 -24.56
N ILE A 253 -2.42 7.98 -23.48
CA ILE A 253 -3.30 6.81 -23.52
C ILE A 253 -4.76 7.25 -23.76
N ASP A 254 -5.25 8.29 -23.07
CA ASP A 254 -6.62 8.78 -23.25
C ASP A 254 -6.83 9.27 -24.70
N ASN A 255 -5.89 10.01 -25.27
CA ASN A 255 -5.96 10.46 -26.66
C ASN A 255 -6.03 9.29 -27.65
N ALA A 256 -5.25 8.22 -27.42
CA ALA A 256 -5.29 7.03 -28.27
C ALA A 256 -6.66 6.33 -28.21
N ILE A 257 -7.27 6.25 -27.02
CA ILE A 257 -8.61 5.70 -26.86
C ILE A 257 -9.65 6.58 -27.56
N VAL A 258 -9.58 7.91 -27.37
CA VAL A 258 -10.50 8.87 -28.01
C VAL A 258 -10.42 8.78 -29.54
N GLN A 259 -9.21 8.71 -30.09
CA GLN A 259 -9.02 8.56 -31.52
C GLN A 259 -9.66 7.27 -32.04
N PHE A 260 -9.44 6.15 -31.36
CA PHE A 260 -10.04 4.87 -31.76
C PHE A 260 -11.58 4.89 -31.66
N LEU A 261 -12.14 5.51 -30.62
CA LEU A 261 -13.59 5.72 -30.49
C LEU A 261 -14.15 6.56 -31.64
N GLN A 262 -13.42 7.58 -32.08
CA GLN A 262 -13.82 8.40 -33.22
C GLN A 262 -13.77 7.61 -34.54
N GLU A 263 -12.75 6.81 -34.76
CA GLU A 263 -12.67 5.88 -35.90
C GLU A 263 -13.85 4.90 -35.88
N MET A 264 -14.23 4.41 -34.70
CA MET A 264 -15.40 3.55 -34.56
C MET A 264 -16.72 4.26 -34.91
N ALA A 265 -16.91 5.49 -34.46
CA ALA A 265 -18.09 6.29 -34.79
C ALA A 265 -18.17 6.54 -36.31
N GLN A 266 -17.06 6.95 -36.93
CA GLN A 266 -16.99 7.19 -38.38
C GLN A 266 -17.32 5.93 -39.20
N HIS A 267 -16.82 4.77 -38.77
CA HIS A 267 -17.15 3.50 -39.43
C HIS A 267 -18.64 3.16 -39.31
N CYS A 268 -19.25 3.46 -38.17
CA CYS A 268 -20.70 3.26 -38.01
C CYS A 268 -21.50 4.16 -38.95
N ASP A 269 -21.16 5.46 -39.01
CA ASP A 269 -21.82 6.43 -39.89
C ASP A 269 -21.72 6.02 -41.36
N TYR A 270 -20.53 5.58 -41.81
CA TYR A 270 -20.31 5.06 -43.15
C TYR A 270 -21.22 3.88 -43.50
N LEU A 271 -21.40 2.93 -42.58
CA LEU A 271 -22.29 1.79 -42.79
C LEU A 271 -23.77 2.18 -42.85
N TYR A 272 -24.19 3.22 -42.10
CA TYR A 272 -25.54 3.76 -42.19
C TYR A 272 -25.79 4.45 -43.54
N GLU A 273 -24.80 5.19 -44.05
CA GLU A 273 -24.91 5.84 -45.37
C GLU A 273 -25.07 4.80 -46.48
N ILE A 274 -24.24 3.75 -46.51
CA ILE A 274 -24.34 2.68 -47.54
C ILE A 274 -25.74 2.08 -47.59
N VAL A 275 -26.33 1.79 -46.43
CA VAL A 275 -27.66 1.16 -46.37
C VAL A 275 -28.77 2.14 -46.71
N SER A 276 -28.60 3.44 -46.47
CA SER A 276 -29.60 4.45 -46.80
C SER A 276 -29.71 4.75 -48.30
N PHE A 277 -28.70 4.34 -49.10
CA PHE A 277 -28.69 4.49 -50.56
C PHE A 277 -29.20 3.26 -51.33
N ILE A 278 -29.50 2.15 -50.64
CA ILE A 278 -30.02 0.90 -51.21
C ILE A 278 -31.53 0.83 -50.96
#